data_AF-A0A7S4W3Y3-F1
#
_entry.id   AF-A0A7S4W3Y3-F1
#
_cell.length_a   1.000
_cell.length_b   1.000
_cell.length_c   1.000
_cell.angle_alpha   90.00
_cell.angle_beta   90.00
_cell.angle_gamma   90.00
#
_symmetry.space_group_name_H-M   'P 1'
#
loop_
_entity.id
_entity.type
_entity.pdbx_description
1 polymer ?
#
loop_
_entity_poly.entity_id
_entity_poly.type
_entity_poly.pdbx_seq_one_letter_code
_entity_poly.pdbx_strand_id
1 'polypeptide(L)'
;MAPAATQGASGRPQGGARRASRAALVFAAAAGSLAWLRQAGSGRAATDEVATDAAFVGALMEAGQPFLRLPDVSRKVRASFPGAMPGSAVALKVMKALRPFGVARRNVVYGHSICSDEINGDRGHVSTLLTRWYGTSFFLGGIGGAPYVGKTGFGAFAAHVPDAGHVVLLFGPHIGFSPSGEPGKFLRTGQDAPSTSC
;
A
#
# COMPACT_ATOMS: atom_id res chain seq x y z
N MET A 1 10.23 -16.31 -71.22
CA MET A 1 11.12 -17.23 -70.48
C MET A 1 10.34 -17.80 -69.31
N ALA A 2 10.31 -19.12 -69.20
CA ALA A 2 9.44 -19.93 -68.35
C ALA A 2 9.76 -19.81 -66.83
N PRO A 3 8.82 -20.20 -65.94
CA PRO A 3 9.01 -20.28 -64.49
C PRO A 3 9.61 -21.63 -64.06
N ALA A 4 10.14 -21.71 -62.84
CA ALA A 4 10.45 -22.98 -62.18
C ALA A 4 9.91 -22.98 -60.75
N ALA A 5 8.94 -23.84 -60.52
CA ALA A 5 8.51 -24.32 -59.22
C ALA A 5 9.36 -25.53 -58.83
N THR A 6 9.62 -25.71 -57.53
CA THR A 6 9.87 -27.04 -56.95
C THR A 6 8.98 -27.25 -55.75
N GLN A 7 8.26 -28.37 -55.80
CA GLN A 7 7.30 -28.86 -54.83
C GLN A 7 7.96 -29.82 -53.82
N GLY A 8 7.30 -29.99 -52.66
CA GLY A 8 7.21 -31.25 -51.88
C GLY A 8 8.18 -31.35 -50.70
N ALA A 9 7.82 -31.88 -49.52
CA ALA A 9 6.66 -32.68 -49.15
C ALA A 9 6.40 -32.56 -47.62
N SER A 10 5.13 -32.48 -47.20
CA SER A 10 4.36 -33.51 -46.47
C SER A 10 4.74 -33.78 -45.00
N GLY A 11 3.84 -33.41 -44.08
CA GLY A 11 3.82 -33.88 -42.68
C GLY A 11 2.77 -33.17 -41.81
N ARG A 12 1.58 -33.77 -41.66
CA ARG A 12 0.59 -33.51 -40.59
C ARG A 12 0.76 -34.61 -39.50
N PRO A 13 0.17 -34.55 -38.28
CA PRO A 13 -0.83 -33.61 -37.75
C PRO A 13 -0.66 -33.16 -36.26
N GLN A 14 -1.49 -32.19 -35.87
CA GLN A 14 -2.18 -32.03 -34.56
C GLN A 14 -1.39 -31.71 -33.27
N GLY A 15 -1.69 -30.52 -32.72
CA GLY A 15 -1.54 -30.17 -31.32
C GLY A 15 -2.45 -28.98 -30.99
N GLY A 16 -3.60 -29.25 -30.37
CA GLY A 16 -4.65 -28.26 -30.15
C GLY A 16 -4.21 -27.06 -29.30
N ALA A 17 -4.37 -25.86 -29.84
CA ALA A 17 -4.27 -24.62 -29.08
C ALA A 17 -5.45 -24.55 -28.09
N ARG A 18 -5.22 -24.99 -26.85
CA ARG A 18 -6.13 -24.70 -25.74
C ARG A 18 -6.14 -23.18 -25.52
N ARG A 19 -7.22 -22.53 -25.93
CA ARG A 19 -7.56 -21.16 -25.50
C ARG A 19 -7.53 -21.13 -23.97
N ALA A 20 -6.56 -20.44 -23.39
CA ALA A 20 -6.59 -20.08 -21.99
C ALA A 20 -7.70 -19.04 -21.78
N SER A 21 -8.90 -19.53 -21.50
CA SER A 21 -10.00 -18.75 -20.92
C SER A 21 -9.52 -18.17 -19.59
N ARG A 22 -9.19 -16.88 -19.56
CA ARG A 22 -9.05 -16.13 -18.31
C ARG A 22 -10.45 -15.71 -17.86
N ALA A 23 -11.20 -16.66 -17.33
CA ALA A 23 -12.37 -16.37 -16.53
C ALA A 23 -11.90 -15.74 -15.22
N ALA A 24 -12.22 -14.46 -15.01
CA ALA A 24 -12.17 -13.84 -13.69
C ALA A 24 -13.19 -14.56 -12.81
N LEU A 25 -12.71 -15.35 -11.85
CA LEU A 25 -13.56 -16.10 -10.94
C LEU A 25 -13.93 -15.18 -9.78
N VAL A 26 -15.07 -14.49 -9.94
CA VAL A 26 -15.83 -13.92 -8.83
C VAL A 26 -16.50 -15.09 -8.11
N PHE A 27 -16.04 -15.44 -6.91
CA PHE A 27 -16.77 -16.40 -6.08
C PHE A 27 -17.75 -15.68 -5.17
N ALA A 28 -19.03 -15.89 -5.48
CA ALA A 28 -20.15 -15.69 -4.59
C ALA A 28 -20.07 -16.69 -3.42
N ALA A 29 -20.48 -16.22 -2.24
CA ALA A 29 -20.51 -16.97 -1.00
C ALA A 29 -21.58 -18.08 -1.00
N ALA A 30 -21.22 -19.27 -0.50
CA ALA A 30 -22.13 -20.18 0.21
C ALA A 30 -21.37 -21.24 1.03
N ALA A 31 -21.55 -21.15 2.36
CA ALA A 31 -21.57 -22.15 3.44
C ALA A 31 -20.72 -23.45 3.40
N GLY A 32 -20.10 -23.77 4.55
CA GLY A 32 -19.80 -25.16 4.93
C GLY A 32 -18.66 -25.34 5.94
N SER A 33 -19.02 -25.48 7.23
CA SER A 33 -18.17 -25.81 8.37
C SER A 33 -17.54 -27.21 8.26
N LEU A 34 -16.26 -27.40 8.63
CA LEU A 34 -15.84 -28.27 9.75
C LEU A 34 -14.30 -28.30 9.92
N ALA A 35 -13.91 -28.41 11.18
CA ALA A 35 -12.55 -28.38 11.70
C ALA A 35 -11.58 -29.39 11.07
N TRP A 36 -10.39 -28.91 10.74
CA TRP A 36 -9.16 -29.69 10.90
C TRP A 36 -8.27 -28.94 11.90
N LEU A 37 -8.18 -29.49 13.10
CA LEU A 37 -7.43 -28.96 14.23
C LEU A 37 -6.02 -29.56 14.24
N ARG A 38 -5.07 -28.67 14.50
CA ARG A 38 -3.71 -28.87 15.03
C ARG A 38 -2.59 -29.11 14.02
N GLN A 39 -1.77 -28.08 13.90
CA GLN A 39 -0.44 -28.21 14.50
C GLN A 39 -0.21 -27.07 15.50
N ALA A 40 0.11 -27.48 16.72
CA ALA A 40 0.40 -26.62 17.84
C ALA A 40 1.72 -25.88 17.60
N GLY A 41 1.66 -24.55 17.64
CA GLY A 41 2.84 -23.71 17.59
C GLY A 41 2.49 -22.23 17.54
N SER A 42 1.76 -21.67 18.52
CA SER A 42 1.53 -20.21 18.50
C SER A 42 1.07 -19.55 19.80
N GLY A 43 1.07 -20.22 20.95
CA GLY A 43 0.65 -19.58 22.20
C GLY A 43 1.49 -18.33 22.53
N ARG A 44 2.82 -18.47 22.50
CA ARG A 44 3.76 -17.34 22.73
C ARG A 44 3.82 -16.35 21.57
N ALA A 45 3.89 -16.84 20.33
CA ALA A 45 3.98 -15.97 19.16
C ALA A 45 2.74 -15.07 18.99
N ALA A 46 1.54 -15.61 19.23
CA ALA A 46 0.31 -14.82 19.16
C ALA A 46 0.19 -13.83 20.33
N THR A 47 0.63 -14.19 21.54
CA THR A 47 0.64 -13.24 22.68
C THR A 47 1.67 -12.14 22.50
N ASP A 48 2.86 -12.47 21.97
CA ASP A 48 3.92 -11.51 21.69
C ASP A 48 3.51 -10.54 20.58
N GLU A 49 2.76 -11.02 19.57
CA GLU A 49 2.18 -10.19 18.51
C GLU A 49 1.13 -9.23 19.09
N VAL A 50 0.19 -9.72 19.90
CA VAL A 50 -0.83 -8.87 20.54
C VAL A 50 -0.20 -7.80 21.44
N ALA A 51 0.86 -8.13 22.18
CA ALA A 51 1.59 -7.18 23.01
C ALA A 51 2.34 -6.14 22.17
N THR A 52 3.00 -6.57 21.08
CA THR A 52 3.71 -5.68 20.16
C THR A 52 2.73 -4.73 19.45
N ASP A 53 1.57 -5.25 19.07
CA ASP A 53 0.48 -4.50 18.45
C ASP A 53 -0.04 -3.41 19.39
N ALA A 54 -0.29 -3.77 20.66
CA ALA A 54 -0.73 -2.83 21.67
C ALA A 54 0.32 -1.75 21.98
N ALA A 55 1.60 -2.13 22.08
CA ALA A 55 2.70 -1.20 22.32
C ALA A 55 2.87 -0.19 21.17
N PHE A 56 2.81 -0.67 19.92
CA PHE A 56 2.88 0.22 18.75
C PHE A 56 1.67 1.14 18.65
N VAL A 57 0.45 0.63 18.88
CA VAL A 57 -0.76 1.46 18.91
C VAL A 57 -0.66 2.51 20.01
N GLY A 58 -0.15 2.16 21.20
CA GLY A 58 0.15 3.11 22.26
C GLY A 58 1.12 4.21 21.80
N ALA A 59 2.26 3.82 21.21
CA ALA A 59 3.24 4.75 20.67
C ALA A 59 2.68 5.64 19.54
N LEU A 60 1.79 5.11 18.70
CA LEU A 60 1.11 5.85 17.63
C LEU A 60 0.17 6.93 18.20
N MET A 61 -0.54 6.60 19.28
CA MET A 61 -1.44 7.53 19.97
C MET A 61 -0.68 8.64 20.70
N GLU A 62 0.49 8.33 21.26
CA GLU A 62 1.40 9.32 21.85
C GLU A 62 2.08 10.19 20.78
N ALA A 63 2.58 9.59 19.69
CA ALA A 63 3.22 10.30 18.60
C ALA A 63 2.25 11.13 17.73
N GLY A 64 0.94 10.89 17.83
CA GLY A 64 -0.10 11.68 17.17
C GLY A 64 -0.35 13.06 17.79
N GLN A 65 0.27 13.35 18.94
CA GLN A 65 0.05 14.58 19.71
C GLN A 65 0.75 15.88 19.19
N PRO A 66 1.65 15.91 18.18
CA PRO A 66 2.23 17.18 17.71
C PRO A 66 1.53 17.79 16.47
N PHE A 67 0.29 17.41 16.14
CA PHE A 67 -0.51 18.06 15.07
C PHE A 67 -0.86 19.54 15.35
N LEU A 68 -0.42 20.09 16.49
CA LEU A 68 -0.81 21.40 17.01
C LEU A 68 0.30 22.44 17.05
N ARG A 69 1.39 22.30 16.28
CA ARG A 69 2.42 23.35 16.27
C ARG A 69 2.02 24.62 15.51
N LEU A 70 1.07 24.55 14.58
CA LEU A 70 0.58 25.69 13.80
C LEU A 70 -0.96 25.66 13.68
N PRO A 71 -1.70 26.14 14.70
CA PRO A 71 -3.16 26.07 14.75
C PRO A 71 -3.87 26.65 13.53
N ASP A 72 -3.30 27.71 12.94
CA ASP A 72 -3.86 28.37 11.76
C ASP A 72 -3.68 27.55 10.49
N VAL A 73 -2.54 26.86 10.34
CA VAL A 73 -2.34 25.91 9.23
C VAL A 73 -3.34 24.76 9.36
N SER A 74 -3.47 24.16 10.54
CA SER A 74 -4.42 23.07 10.78
C SER A 74 -5.88 23.49 10.52
N ARG A 75 -6.23 24.75 10.77
CA ARG A 75 -7.54 25.31 10.42
C ARG A 75 -7.73 25.39 8.91
N LYS A 76 -6.74 25.92 8.17
CA LYS A 76 -6.78 26.00 6.71
C LYS A 76 -6.83 24.63 6.05
N VAL A 77 -6.05 23.66 6.54
CA VAL A 77 -6.10 22.26 6.09
C VAL A 77 -7.52 21.70 6.23
N ARG A 78 -8.16 21.86 7.40
CA ARG A 78 -9.53 21.37 7.61
C ARG A 78 -10.58 22.11 6.79
N ALA A 79 -10.36 23.39 6.49
CA ALA A 79 -11.23 24.17 5.61
C ALA A 79 -11.12 23.71 4.15
N SER A 80 -9.90 23.45 3.67
CA SER A 80 -9.63 22.95 2.32
C SER A 80 -10.01 21.47 2.14
N PHE A 81 -9.84 20.67 3.19
CA PHE A 81 -10.05 19.23 3.19
C PHE A 81 -10.87 18.81 4.43
N PRO A 82 -12.21 18.96 4.39
CA PRO A 82 -13.08 18.48 5.46
C PRO A 82 -12.86 16.98 5.70
N GLY A 83 -12.51 16.61 6.93
CA GLY A 83 -12.18 15.22 7.28
C GLY A 83 -10.70 14.86 7.18
N ALA A 84 -9.81 15.81 6.89
CA ALA A 84 -8.37 15.61 7.02
C ALA A 84 -8.01 15.12 8.43
N MET A 85 -7.18 14.08 8.49
CA MET A 85 -6.78 13.41 9.72
C MET A 85 -5.25 13.40 9.83
N PRO A 86 -4.68 13.48 11.04
CA PRO A 86 -3.27 13.19 11.26
C PRO A 86 -2.91 11.78 10.78
N GLY A 87 -1.68 11.57 10.32
CA GLY A 87 -1.23 10.27 9.81
C GLY A 87 -1.43 9.12 10.79
N SER A 88 -1.25 9.36 12.09
CA SER A 88 -1.53 8.39 13.16
C SER A 88 -3.00 7.99 13.22
N ALA A 89 -3.92 8.94 13.12
CA ALA A 89 -5.36 8.67 13.12
C ALA A 89 -5.77 7.87 11.87
N VAL A 90 -5.19 8.19 10.71
CA VAL A 90 -5.40 7.40 9.47
C VAL A 90 -4.89 5.97 9.65
N ALA A 91 -3.65 5.80 10.11
CA ALA A 91 -3.05 4.48 10.32
C ALA A 91 -3.88 3.62 11.29
N LEU A 92 -4.31 4.19 12.42
CA LEU A 92 -5.17 3.49 13.38
C LEU A 92 -6.51 3.08 12.77
N LYS A 93 -7.12 3.98 12.00
CA LYS A 93 -8.39 3.71 11.31
C LYS A 93 -8.24 2.59 10.30
N VAL A 94 -7.14 2.57 9.53
CA VAL A 94 -6.82 1.48 8.59
C VAL A 94 -6.65 0.16 9.33
N MET A 95 -5.83 0.10 10.38
CA MET A 95 -5.60 -1.14 11.15
C MET A 95 -6.91 -1.69 11.74
N LYS A 96 -7.76 -0.81 12.30
CA LYS A 96 -9.06 -1.21 12.84
C LYS A 96 -10.01 -1.69 11.76
N ALA A 97 -10.06 -1.02 10.61
CA ALA A 97 -10.96 -1.35 9.51
C ALA A 97 -10.58 -2.68 8.83
N LEU A 98 -9.30 -3.04 8.82
CA LEU A 98 -8.82 -4.26 8.16
C LEU A 98 -8.89 -5.50 9.07
N ARG A 99 -8.90 -5.32 10.40
CA ARG A 99 -8.95 -6.44 11.37
C ARG A 99 -10.07 -7.46 11.12
N PRO A 100 -11.33 -7.08 10.81
CA PRO A 100 -12.41 -8.05 10.55
C PRO A 100 -12.15 -8.94 9.33
N PHE A 101 -11.24 -8.55 8.44
CA PHE A 101 -10.89 -9.33 7.24
C PHE A 101 -9.72 -10.30 7.47
N GLY A 102 -9.26 -10.46 8.72
CA GLY A 102 -8.12 -11.32 9.04
C GLY A 102 -6.76 -10.72 8.69
N VAL A 103 -6.72 -9.43 8.32
CA VAL A 103 -5.48 -8.71 8.05
C VAL A 103 -4.76 -8.47 9.37
N ALA A 104 -3.55 -9.01 9.47
CA ALA A 104 -2.65 -8.89 10.59
C ALA A 104 -1.28 -8.41 10.11
N ARG A 105 -0.42 -7.99 11.03
CA ARG A 105 0.91 -7.49 10.69
C ARG A 105 1.74 -8.52 9.91
N ARG A 106 1.70 -9.79 10.34
CA ARG A 106 2.55 -10.88 9.79
C ARG A 106 2.12 -11.43 8.43
N ASN A 107 0.86 -11.21 8.01
CA ASN A 107 0.30 -11.79 6.80
C ASN A 107 0.07 -10.74 5.71
N VAL A 108 0.82 -9.64 5.73
CA VAL A 108 0.70 -8.54 4.78
C VAL A 108 2.01 -8.32 4.06
N VAL A 109 1.93 -8.14 2.74
CA VAL A 109 2.93 -7.35 2.02
C VAL A 109 2.37 -5.93 1.85
N TYR A 110 3.12 -4.95 2.36
CA TYR A 110 2.75 -3.55 2.29
C TYR A 110 3.47 -2.86 1.13
N GLY A 111 2.72 -2.07 0.38
CA GLY A 111 3.25 -1.25 -0.70
C GLY A 111 2.64 0.14 -0.68
N HIS A 112 3.31 1.08 -1.33
CA HIS A 112 2.77 2.43 -1.49
C HIS A 112 3.13 3.08 -2.82
N SER A 113 2.16 3.80 -3.39
CA SER A 113 2.30 4.64 -4.59
C SER A 113 2.06 6.09 -4.22
N ILE A 114 3.14 6.77 -3.81
CA ILE A 114 3.15 8.18 -3.41
C ILE A 114 4.32 8.90 -4.09
N CYS A 115 4.35 10.23 -4.01
CA CYS A 115 5.39 11.01 -4.67
C CYS A 115 6.78 10.72 -4.10
N SER A 116 7.79 10.82 -4.96
CA SER A 116 9.21 10.72 -4.58
C SER A 116 9.72 11.86 -3.70
N ASP A 117 8.92 12.91 -3.49
CA ASP A 117 9.23 14.04 -2.61
C ASP A 117 9.57 13.55 -1.19
N GLU A 118 10.70 14.01 -0.65
CA GLU A 118 11.28 13.49 0.61
C GLU A 118 10.39 13.74 1.82
N ILE A 119 9.52 14.76 1.76
CA ILE A 119 8.61 15.08 2.86
C ILE A 119 7.62 13.95 3.15
N ASN A 120 7.36 13.07 2.17
CA ASN A 120 6.52 11.89 2.37
C ASN A 120 7.19 10.80 3.23
N GLY A 121 8.48 10.94 3.49
CA GLY A 121 9.28 10.09 4.39
C GLY A 121 9.25 10.53 5.85
N ASP A 122 8.58 11.63 6.18
CA ASP A 122 8.56 12.15 7.55
C ASP A 122 7.87 11.18 8.53
N ARG A 123 8.34 11.18 9.79
CA ARG A 123 7.96 10.17 10.81
C ARG A 123 6.46 10.14 11.12
N GLY A 124 5.75 11.25 10.96
CA GLY A 124 4.32 11.37 11.23
C GLY A 124 3.43 11.03 10.03
N HIS A 125 4.00 10.78 8.86
CA HIS A 125 3.24 10.50 7.64
C HIS A 125 2.74 9.05 7.63
N VAL A 126 1.52 8.86 7.12
CA VAL A 126 0.85 7.55 7.12
C VAL A 126 1.67 6.46 6.41
N SER A 127 2.41 6.82 5.35
CA SER A 127 3.36 5.93 4.66
C SER A 127 4.43 5.37 5.60
N THR A 128 5.12 6.24 6.33
CA THR A 128 6.18 5.88 7.28
C THR A 128 5.62 5.08 8.45
N LEU A 129 4.44 5.45 8.95
CA LEU A 129 3.78 4.75 10.05
C LEU A 129 3.36 3.33 9.65
N LEU A 130 2.75 3.15 8.47
CA LEU A 130 2.40 1.83 7.95
C LEU A 130 3.62 0.99 7.57
N THR A 131 4.70 1.62 7.07
CA THR A 131 5.99 0.95 6.86
C THR A 131 6.54 0.39 8.17
N ARG A 132 6.53 1.19 9.24
CA ARG A 132 6.98 0.73 10.57
C ARG A 132 6.11 -0.39 11.11
N TRP A 133 4.80 -0.31 10.89
CA TRP A 133 3.85 -1.34 11.32
C TRP A 133 4.11 -2.66 10.59
N TYR A 134 4.07 -2.67 9.26
CA TYR A 134 4.24 -3.89 8.44
C TYR A 134 5.69 -4.33 8.27
N GLY A 135 6.66 -3.53 8.74
CA GLY A 135 8.09 -3.83 8.76
C GLY A 135 8.84 -3.37 7.49
N THR A 136 8.30 -3.65 6.31
CA THR A 136 8.89 -3.27 5.02
C THR A 136 7.86 -2.74 4.04
N SER A 137 8.31 -2.01 3.03
CA SER A 137 7.47 -1.41 2.01
C SER A 137 7.99 -1.67 0.60
N PHE A 138 7.07 -1.99 -0.32
CA PHE A 138 7.33 -1.95 -1.76
C PHE A 138 6.98 -0.56 -2.30
N PHE A 139 7.88 0.07 -3.05
CA PHE A 139 7.65 1.39 -3.65
C PHE A 139 7.07 1.23 -5.07
N LEU A 140 5.82 1.63 -5.26
CA LEU A 140 5.11 1.55 -6.54
C LEU A 140 4.98 2.89 -7.27
N GLY A 141 5.24 3.99 -6.55
CA GLY A 141 5.00 5.35 -7.02
C GLY A 141 6.11 5.97 -7.85
N GLY A 142 6.10 7.30 -7.88
CA GLY A 142 7.06 8.18 -8.54
C GLY A 142 6.50 9.60 -8.54
N ILE A 143 6.94 10.49 -9.44
CA ILE A 143 6.53 11.91 -9.45
C ILE A 143 4.98 12.08 -9.35
N GLY A 144 4.50 12.86 -8.38
CA GLY A 144 3.07 13.09 -8.11
C GLY A 144 2.28 11.88 -7.58
N GLY A 145 2.96 10.77 -7.26
CA GLY A 145 2.36 9.57 -6.70
C GLY A 145 1.75 8.59 -7.71
N ALA A 146 1.91 8.85 -9.01
CA ALA A 146 1.46 7.93 -10.04
C ALA A 146 2.21 6.58 -9.98
N PRO A 147 1.53 5.44 -10.23
CA PRO A 147 2.11 4.11 -10.08
C PRO A 147 2.98 3.72 -11.27
N TYR A 148 4.13 4.37 -11.43
CA TYR A 148 5.01 4.23 -12.60
C TYR A 148 5.63 2.84 -12.75
N VAL A 149 5.65 2.03 -11.71
CA VAL A 149 6.12 0.63 -11.81
C VAL A 149 5.23 -0.23 -12.73
N GLY A 150 4.00 0.23 -13.00
CA GLY A 150 3.09 -0.38 -13.95
C GLY A 150 2.69 -1.82 -13.61
N LYS A 151 2.19 -2.54 -14.62
CA LYS A 151 1.72 -3.93 -14.45
C LYS A 151 2.84 -4.86 -14.01
N THR A 152 4.05 -4.65 -14.53
CA THR A 152 5.22 -5.48 -14.20
C THR A 152 5.61 -5.34 -12.74
N GLY A 153 5.76 -4.11 -12.24
CA GLY A 153 6.10 -3.89 -10.85
C GLY A 153 4.99 -4.29 -9.89
N PHE A 154 3.72 -4.09 -10.25
CA PHE A 154 2.62 -4.62 -9.46
C PHE A 154 2.61 -6.16 -9.41
N GLY A 155 2.97 -6.83 -10.52
CA GLY A 155 3.15 -8.28 -10.55
C GLY A 155 4.27 -8.75 -9.61
N ALA A 156 5.41 -8.07 -9.61
CA ALA A 156 6.50 -8.33 -8.68
C ALA A 156 6.07 -8.12 -7.21
N PHE A 157 5.37 -7.02 -6.93
CA PHE A 157 4.81 -6.75 -5.61
C PHE A 157 3.83 -7.83 -5.13
N ALA A 158 2.89 -8.23 -5.99
CA ALA A 158 1.89 -9.25 -5.67
C ALA A 158 2.50 -10.64 -5.45
N ALA A 159 3.61 -10.95 -6.12
CA ALA A 159 4.34 -12.21 -5.93
C ALA A 159 5.00 -12.33 -4.55
N HIS A 160 5.11 -11.25 -3.78
CA HIS A 160 5.68 -11.23 -2.43
C HIS A 160 4.62 -11.36 -1.31
N VAL A 161 3.34 -11.52 -1.67
CA VAL A 161 2.26 -11.78 -0.70
C VAL A 161 2.57 -13.07 0.06
N PRO A 162 2.49 -13.07 1.41
CA PRO A 162 2.55 -14.32 2.19
C PRO A 162 1.47 -15.31 1.76
N ASP A 163 1.72 -16.60 1.91
CA ASP A 163 0.71 -17.63 1.65
C ASP A 163 -0.57 -17.36 2.46
N ALA A 164 -1.73 -17.37 1.78
CA ALA A 164 -3.02 -16.98 2.35
C ALA A 164 -3.01 -15.59 3.05
N GLY A 165 -2.12 -14.69 2.62
CA GLY A 165 -1.96 -13.34 3.13
C GLY A 165 -2.71 -12.29 2.31
N HIS A 166 -2.33 -11.03 2.55
CA HIS A 166 -3.01 -9.86 2.00
C HIS A 166 -2.02 -8.86 1.41
N VAL A 167 -2.52 -8.08 0.46
CA VAL A 167 -1.90 -6.85 -0.01
C VAL A 167 -2.52 -5.68 0.74
N VAL A 168 -1.69 -4.80 1.26
CA VAL A 168 -2.13 -3.45 1.67
C VAL A 168 -1.39 -2.43 0.82
N LEU A 169 -2.14 -1.61 0.09
CA LEU A 169 -1.60 -0.58 -0.80
C LEU A 169 -2.08 0.81 -0.37
N LEU A 170 -1.15 1.67 0.03
CA LEU A 170 -1.41 3.10 0.22
C LEU A 170 -1.11 3.85 -1.08
N PHE A 171 -2.02 4.66 -1.61
CA PHE A 171 -1.73 5.46 -2.78
C PHE A 171 -2.41 6.83 -2.72
N GLY A 172 -1.82 7.80 -3.42
CA GLY A 172 -2.41 9.11 -3.59
C GLY A 172 -1.37 10.21 -3.84
N PRO A 173 -1.82 11.39 -4.30
CA PRO A 173 -0.99 12.59 -4.35
C PRO A 173 -0.74 13.13 -2.93
N HIS A 174 0.19 14.08 -2.78
CA HIS A 174 0.31 14.88 -1.57
C HIS A 174 0.16 16.37 -1.86
N ILE A 175 0.04 17.17 -0.81
CA ILE A 175 0.07 18.63 -0.92
C ILE A 175 0.67 19.20 0.36
N GLY A 176 1.63 20.11 0.20
CA GLY A 176 2.19 20.87 1.31
C GLY A 176 1.33 22.08 1.70
N PHE A 177 1.47 22.53 2.93
CA PHE A 177 1.04 23.86 3.35
C PHE A 177 2.23 24.64 3.90
N SER A 178 2.40 25.89 3.47
CA SER A 178 3.46 26.76 4.00
C SER A 178 3.21 27.10 5.48
N PRO A 179 4.19 27.69 6.20
CA PRO A 179 3.96 28.19 7.56
C PRO A 179 2.85 29.26 7.65
N SER A 180 2.63 30.03 6.58
CA SER A 180 1.51 30.98 6.46
C SER A 180 0.21 30.30 6.01
N GLY A 181 0.23 28.99 5.74
CA GLY A 181 -0.90 28.18 5.32
C GLY A 181 -1.30 28.36 3.86
N GLU A 182 -0.36 28.71 2.98
CA GLU A 182 -0.56 28.66 1.53
C GLU A 182 -0.53 27.19 1.06
N PRO A 183 -1.57 26.71 0.36
CA PRO A 183 -1.59 25.34 -0.17
C PRO A 183 -0.63 25.17 -1.35
N GLY A 184 -0.04 23.98 -1.49
CA GLY A 184 0.91 23.64 -2.56
C GLY A 184 2.33 24.12 -2.31
N LYS A 185 2.60 24.67 -1.11
CA LYS A 185 3.91 25.15 -0.67
C LYS A 185 4.37 24.42 0.57
N PHE A 186 5.67 24.23 0.73
CA PHE A 186 6.24 23.63 1.93
C PHE A 186 7.59 24.28 2.25
N LEU A 187 7.84 24.59 3.53
CA LEU A 187 9.13 25.10 3.97
C LEU A 187 10.02 23.90 4.33
N ARG A 188 11.01 23.62 3.47
CA ARG A 188 11.92 22.48 3.63
C ARG A 188 13.08 22.84 4.56
N THR A 189 13.62 21.85 5.24
CA THR A 189 14.79 22.01 6.12
C THR A 189 15.95 22.61 5.34
N GLY A 190 16.50 23.73 5.84
CA GLY A 190 17.62 24.43 5.21
C GLY A 190 17.25 25.34 4.03
N GLN A 191 15.96 25.59 3.76
CA GLN A 191 15.52 26.60 2.81
C GLN A 191 14.99 27.84 3.52
N ASP A 192 15.28 29.03 2.98
CA ASP A 192 14.78 30.31 3.50
C ASP A 192 13.35 30.62 3.04
N ALA A 193 12.90 30.00 1.95
CA ALA A 193 11.59 30.26 1.34
C ALA A 193 10.82 28.96 1.04
N PRO A 194 9.47 28.96 1.13
CA PRO A 194 8.66 27.80 0.75
C PRO A 194 8.79 27.46 -0.75
N SER A 195 8.96 26.17 -1.05
CA SER A 195 8.98 25.64 -2.42
C SER A 195 7.72 24.82 -2.71
N THR A 196 7.49 24.45 -3.97
CA THR A 196 6.30 23.69 -4.39
C THR A 196 6.30 22.26 -3.85
N SER A 197 5.11 21.69 -3.67
CA SER A 197 4.91 20.34 -3.12
C SER A 197 3.64 19.69 -3.70
N CYS A 198 3.79 18.50 -4.32
CA CYS A 198 2.72 17.72 -4.97
C CYS A 198 3.08 16.23 -5.08
#